data_AF-A0A921KJW7-F1
#
_entry.id   AF-A0A921KJW7-F1
#
_cell.length_a   1.000
_cell.length_b   1.000
_cell.length_c   1.000
_cell.angle_alpha   90.00
_cell.angle_beta   90.00
_cell.angle_gamma   90.00
#
_symmetry.space_group_name_H-M   'P 1'
#
loop_
_entity.id
_entity.type
_entity.pdbx_description
1 polymer ?
#
loop_
_entity_poly.entity_id
_entity_poly.type
_entity_poly.pdbx_seq_one_letter_code
_entity_poly.pdbx_strand_id
1 'polypeptide(L)'
;MAFVHLHNHSDFSILDAATRVSDMVKRAVDLEMPALALTDHGYMFGIPDFDLECRKYNDAQKDMGQWRHDVECFQKGWELEEPEPDAADAKPHDRVHAQWAADVKIWNETHDLDAVRANRPSLLIKPIFGCEAYFITDDCIEKGTRQHRYHLILLAKNETGYVNLMKMMSEAASGD
;
A
#
# COMPACT_ATOMS: atom_id res chain seq x y z
N MET A 1 21.28 2.27 0.12
CA MET A 1 20.70 3.16 1.15
C MET A 1 19.20 3.08 0.98
N ALA A 2 18.45 2.72 2.02
CA ALA A 2 16.99 2.67 1.92
C ALA A 2 16.44 4.10 2.09
N PHE A 3 15.69 4.57 1.10
CA PHE A 3 15.01 5.85 1.10
C PHE A 3 13.56 5.64 0.67
N VAL A 4 12.63 6.40 1.28
CA VAL A 4 11.20 6.33 1.00
C VAL A 4 10.67 7.76 0.94
N HIS A 5 9.95 8.07 -0.13
CA HIS A 5 9.20 9.32 -0.24
C HIS A 5 7.90 9.24 0.58
N LEU A 6 7.75 10.13 1.56
CA LEU A 6 6.55 10.23 2.40
C LEU A 6 5.64 11.43 2.07
N HIS A 7 6.11 12.33 1.20
CA HIS A 7 5.38 13.51 0.75
C HIS A 7 5.53 13.62 -0.75
N ASN A 8 4.52 13.14 -1.48
CA ASN A 8 4.48 13.14 -2.93
C ASN A 8 3.09 13.50 -3.43
N HIS A 9 3.05 14.16 -4.58
CA HIS A 9 1.83 14.51 -5.29
C HIS A 9 1.72 13.75 -6.60
N SER A 10 0.52 13.26 -6.88
CA SER A 10 0.15 12.71 -8.17
C SER A 10 -0.63 13.73 -9.00
N ASP A 11 -0.94 13.40 -10.24
CA ASP A 11 -1.82 14.17 -11.12
C ASP A 11 -3.24 14.42 -10.57
N PHE A 12 -3.62 13.77 -9.47
CA PHE A 12 -4.83 14.12 -8.70
C PHE A 12 -4.69 15.42 -7.90
N SER A 13 -3.48 15.92 -7.69
CA SER A 13 -3.20 17.29 -7.27
C SER A 13 -3.25 18.25 -8.49
N ILE A 14 -4.44 18.38 -9.06
CA ILE A 14 -4.73 18.93 -10.41
C ILE A 14 -4.04 20.27 -10.73
N LEU A 15 -3.82 21.12 -9.73
CA LEU A 15 -3.30 22.47 -9.94
C LEU A 15 -1.77 22.57 -10.02
N ASP A 16 -1.03 21.61 -9.48
CA ASP A 16 0.44 21.73 -9.38
C ASP A 16 1.23 20.48 -9.84
N ALA A 17 0.61 19.31 -9.81
CA ALA A 17 1.34 18.06 -9.96
C ALA A 17 1.23 17.51 -11.38
N ALA A 18 2.32 16.89 -11.84
CA ALA A 18 2.46 16.38 -13.20
C ALA A 18 2.76 14.88 -13.28
N THR A 19 2.89 14.20 -12.14
CA THR A 19 3.33 12.79 -12.10
C THR A 19 2.12 11.87 -12.04
N ARG A 20 1.95 11.01 -13.06
CA ARG A 20 0.95 9.94 -13.01
C ARG A 20 1.28 8.96 -11.90
N VAL A 21 0.25 8.45 -11.22
CA VAL A 21 0.38 7.38 -10.22
C VAL A 21 1.23 6.20 -10.72
N SER A 22 1.00 5.75 -11.94
CA SER A 22 1.73 4.64 -12.55
C SER A 22 3.25 4.87 -12.65
N ASP A 23 3.63 6.07 -13.08
CA ASP A 23 5.04 6.42 -13.30
C ASP A 23 5.76 6.57 -11.96
N MET A 24 5.08 7.13 -10.97
CA MET A 24 5.58 7.27 -9.61
C MET A 24 5.84 5.90 -8.95
N VAL A 25 4.86 4.99 -9.00
CA VAL A 25 5.01 3.63 -8.43
C VAL A 25 6.09 2.87 -9.18
N LYS A 26 6.09 2.91 -10.51
CA LYS A 26 7.13 2.28 -11.32
C LYS A 26 8.52 2.78 -10.93
N ARG A 27 8.69 4.10 -10.78
CA ARG A 27 9.99 4.68 -10.43
C ARG A 27 10.46 4.25 -9.05
N ALA A 28 9.57 4.16 -8.07
CA ALA A 28 9.89 3.66 -6.73
C ALA A 28 10.35 2.19 -6.77
N VAL A 29 9.66 1.35 -7.55
CA VAL A 29 10.06 -0.06 -7.75
C VAL A 29 11.41 -0.17 -8.45
N ASP A 30 11.65 0.58 -9.53
CA ASP A 30 12.93 0.59 -10.27
C ASP A 30 14.11 1.03 -9.40
N LEU A 31 13.85 1.83 -8.36
CA LEU A 31 14.83 2.30 -7.38
C LEU A 31 14.90 1.42 -6.13
N GLU A 32 14.21 0.28 -6.11
CA GLU A 32 14.16 -0.67 -5.00
C GLU A 32 13.71 -0.01 -3.67
N MET A 33 12.79 0.96 -3.75
CA MET A 33 12.19 1.58 -2.57
C MET A 33 11.15 0.64 -1.95
N PRO A 34 11.23 0.33 -0.65
CA PRO A 34 10.33 -0.65 -0.02
C PRO A 34 8.92 -0.10 0.24
N ALA A 35 8.74 1.22 0.12
CA ALA A 35 7.47 1.88 0.35
C ALA A 35 7.39 3.21 -0.42
N LEU A 36 6.17 3.71 -0.56
CA LEU A 36 5.87 4.99 -1.19
C LEU A 36 4.59 5.55 -0.57
N ALA A 37 4.57 6.86 -0.28
CA ALA A 37 3.35 7.54 0.14
C ALA A 37 2.74 8.37 -0.99
N LEU A 38 1.40 8.48 -0.95
CA LEU A 38 0.66 9.48 -1.74
C LEU A 38 -0.01 10.46 -0.78
N THR A 39 0.26 11.75 -0.97
CA THR A 39 -0.20 12.86 -0.11
C THR A 39 -0.68 14.01 -0.98
N ASP A 40 -1.72 13.77 -1.78
CA ASP A 40 -2.28 14.80 -2.66
C ASP A 40 -2.87 15.97 -1.87
N HIS A 41 -3.01 17.11 -2.55
CA HIS A 41 -3.51 18.37 -1.99
C HIS A 41 -5.00 18.28 -1.66
N GLY A 42 -5.34 18.24 -0.37
CA GLY A 42 -6.70 18.43 0.16
C GLY A 42 -7.73 17.34 -0.18
N TYR A 43 -7.36 16.31 -0.93
CA TYR A 43 -8.24 15.22 -1.36
C TYR A 43 -7.49 13.88 -1.42
N MET A 44 -8.25 12.78 -1.45
CA MET A 44 -7.73 11.41 -1.48
C MET A 44 -8.13 10.66 -2.76
N PHE A 45 -8.43 11.38 -3.86
CA PHE A 45 -8.97 10.78 -5.08
C PHE A 45 -8.02 9.78 -5.77
N GLY A 46 -6.71 10.01 -5.68
CA GLY A 46 -5.71 9.12 -6.28
C GLY A 46 -5.40 7.86 -5.48
N ILE A 47 -5.91 7.73 -4.25
CA ILE A 47 -5.59 6.60 -3.36
C ILE A 47 -6.01 5.24 -3.94
N PRO A 48 -7.21 5.05 -4.51
CA PRO A 48 -7.59 3.77 -5.11
C PRO A 48 -6.67 3.35 -6.25
N ASP A 49 -6.36 4.26 -7.17
CA ASP A 49 -5.47 4.01 -8.31
C ASP A 49 -4.04 3.69 -7.83
N PHE A 50 -3.60 4.38 -6.78
CA PHE A 50 -2.31 4.16 -6.16
C PHE A 50 -2.19 2.79 -5.48
N ASP A 51 -3.23 2.37 -4.74
CA ASP A 51 -3.28 1.02 -4.15
C ASP A 51 -3.28 -0.05 -5.25
N LEU A 52 -4.11 0.10 -6.28
CA LEU A 52 -4.21 -0.86 -7.38
C LEU A 52 -2.89 -0.98 -8.14
N GLU A 53 -2.20 0.12 -8.41
CA GLU A 53 -0.90 0.06 -9.09
C GLU A 53 0.18 -0.56 -8.20
N CYS A 54 0.23 -0.25 -6.90
CA CYS A 54 1.16 -0.93 -5.98
C CYS A 54 0.87 -2.45 -5.93
N ARG A 55 -0.41 -2.84 -5.86
CA ARG A 55 -0.84 -4.24 -5.86
C ARG A 55 -0.41 -4.98 -7.12
N LYS A 56 -0.48 -4.35 -8.30
CA LYS A 56 -0.01 -4.96 -9.54
C LYS A 56 1.44 -5.46 -9.45
N TYR A 57 2.33 -4.71 -8.82
CA TYR A 57 3.72 -5.16 -8.61
C TYR A 57 3.83 -6.21 -7.50
N ASN A 58 3.12 -6.04 -6.39
CA ASN A 58 3.13 -6.98 -5.27
C ASN A 58 2.57 -8.36 -5.66
N ASP A 59 1.49 -8.37 -6.44
CA ASP A 59 0.79 -9.58 -6.87
C ASP A 59 1.53 -10.34 -7.97
N ALA A 60 2.45 -9.68 -8.67
CA ALA A 60 3.30 -10.30 -9.69
C ALA A 60 4.54 -11.01 -9.09
N GLN A 61 4.77 -10.91 -7.78
CA GLN A 61 5.89 -11.59 -7.13
C GLN A 61 5.66 -13.10 -7.06
N LYS A 62 6.73 -13.90 -7.22
CA LYS A 62 6.60 -15.36 -7.33
C LYS A 62 6.23 -16.00 -6.01
N ASP A 63 6.84 -15.55 -4.92
CA ASP A 63 6.48 -15.93 -3.54
C ASP A 63 5.00 -15.64 -3.25
N MET A 64 4.47 -14.50 -3.72
CA MET A 64 3.07 -14.13 -3.57
C MET A 64 2.13 -14.99 -4.39
N GLY A 65 2.56 -15.40 -5.59
CA GLY A 65 1.86 -16.40 -6.40
C GLY A 65 1.79 -17.77 -5.71
N GLN A 66 2.92 -18.22 -5.15
CA GLN A 66 3.01 -19.48 -4.41
C GLN A 66 2.09 -19.49 -3.20
N TRP A 67 2.19 -18.48 -2.33
CA TRP A 67 1.33 -18.37 -1.14
C TRP A 67 -0.17 -18.40 -1.49
N ARG A 68 -0.59 -17.73 -2.57
CA ARG A 68 -1.98 -17.77 -3.04
C ARG A 68 -2.41 -19.17 -3.46
N HIS A 69 -1.55 -19.87 -4.19
CA HIS A 69 -1.79 -21.24 -4.61
C HIS A 69 -1.90 -22.17 -3.39
N ASP A 70 -0.99 -22.06 -2.44
CA ASP A 70 -0.96 -22.87 -1.21
C ASP A 70 -2.25 -22.68 -0.40
N VAL A 71 -2.63 -21.43 -0.13
CA VAL A 71 -3.89 -21.08 0.55
C VAL A 71 -5.10 -21.65 -0.17
N GLU A 72 -5.15 -21.57 -1.50
CA GLU A 72 -6.25 -22.12 -2.29
C GLU A 72 -6.32 -23.66 -2.18
N CYS A 73 -5.17 -24.33 -2.27
CA CYS A 73 -5.08 -25.77 -2.13
C CYS A 73 -5.55 -26.24 -0.76
N PHE A 74 -5.09 -25.60 0.32
CA PHE A 74 -5.55 -25.93 1.68
C PHE A 74 -7.04 -25.68 1.86
N GLN A 75 -7.56 -24.56 1.34
CA GLN A 75 -8.98 -24.23 1.42
C GLN A 75 -9.85 -25.27 0.72
N LYS A 76 -9.39 -25.83 -0.40
CA LYS A 76 -10.14 -26.79 -1.21
C LYS A 76 -9.82 -28.26 -0.92
N GLY A 77 -8.84 -28.52 -0.04
CA GLY A 77 -8.35 -29.87 0.24
C GLY A 77 -7.67 -30.51 -0.97
N TRP A 78 -7.03 -29.70 -1.82
CA TRP A 78 -6.27 -30.18 -2.96
C TRP A 78 -4.87 -30.62 -2.51
N GLU A 79 -4.30 -31.58 -3.25
CA GLU A 79 -2.92 -31.99 -3.06
C GLU A 79 -1.99 -30.86 -3.51
N LEU A 80 -0.98 -30.59 -2.68
CA LEU A 80 -0.01 -29.54 -2.92
C LEU A 80 1.31 -30.16 -3.39
N GLU A 81 1.74 -29.79 -4.60
CA GLU A 81 3.01 -30.23 -5.16
C GLU A 81 4.16 -29.39 -4.59
N GLU A 82 5.25 -30.04 -4.20
CA GLU A 82 6.46 -29.36 -3.75
C GLU A 82 7.17 -28.73 -4.97
N PRO A 83 7.40 -27.39 -4.98
CA PRO A 83 8.12 -26.73 -6.06
C PRO A 83 9.63 -27.07 -6.02
N GLU A 84 10.34 -26.79 -7.11
CA GLU A 84 11.80 -26.98 -7.16
C GLU A 84 12.53 -26.13 -6.11
N PRO A 85 13.62 -26.64 -5.49
CA PRO A 85 14.39 -25.88 -4.51
C PRO A 85 14.90 -24.55 -5.05
N ASP A 86 14.82 -23.51 -4.20
CA ASP A 86 15.30 -22.17 -4.57
C ASP A 86 16.80 -22.15 -4.83
N ALA A 87 17.23 -21.39 -5.84
CA ALA A 87 18.64 -21.11 -6.05
C ALA A 87 19.26 -20.40 -4.84
N ALA A 88 20.53 -20.68 -4.53
CA ALA A 88 21.20 -20.09 -3.36
C ALA A 88 21.21 -18.55 -3.38
N ASP A 89 21.33 -17.97 -4.58
CA ASP A 89 21.37 -16.53 -4.84
C ASP A 89 20.00 -15.93 -5.22
N ALA A 90 18.90 -16.68 -5.10
CA ALA A 90 17.56 -16.19 -5.38
C ALA A 90 17.24 -14.92 -4.56
N LYS A 91 16.68 -13.91 -5.22
CA LYS A 91 16.20 -12.69 -4.56
C LYS A 91 15.03 -13.03 -3.62
N PRO A 92 14.75 -12.21 -2.60
CA PRO A 92 13.69 -12.50 -1.62
C PRO A 92 12.35 -12.91 -2.25
N HIS A 93 11.84 -12.15 -3.23
CA HIS A 93 10.57 -12.41 -3.90
C HIS A 93 10.59 -13.51 -4.98
N ASP A 94 11.77 -14.06 -5.25
CA ASP A 94 11.94 -15.21 -6.15
C ASP A 94 11.97 -16.55 -5.40
N ARG A 95 11.91 -16.54 -4.05
CA ARG A 95 12.02 -17.73 -3.19
C ARG A 95 10.67 -18.43 -3.02
N VAL A 96 10.33 -19.24 -4.01
CA VAL A 96 9.06 -19.98 -4.10
C VAL A 96 9.07 -21.18 -3.15
N HIS A 97 10.14 -21.96 -3.13
CA HIS A 97 10.22 -23.15 -2.28
C HIS A 97 10.22 -22.79 -0.79
N ALA A 98 10.95 -21.75 -0.43
CA ALA A 98 10.95 -21.26 0.96
C ALA A 98 9.56 -20.82 1.43
N GLN A 99 8.77 -20.16 0.56
CA GLN A 99 7.40 -19.77 0.89
C GLN A 99 6.51 -21.00 1.09
N TRP A 100 6.51 -21.92 0.13
CA TRP A 100 5.77 -23.19 0.20
C TRP A 100 6.11 -23.97 1.48
N ALA A 101 7.40 -24.12 1.79
CA ALA A 101 7.86 -24.87 2.96
C ALA A 101 7.36 -24.23 4.27
N ALA A 102 7.31 -22.89 4.33
CA ALA A 102 6.77 -22.17 5.48
C ALA A 102 5.26 -22.39 5.62
N ASP A 103 4.51 -22.29 4.51
CA ASP A 103 3.06 -22.48 4.49
C ASP A 103 2.65 -23.90 4.86
N VAL A 104 3.30 -24.91 4.27
CA VAL A 104 3.11 -26.33 4.60
C VAL A 104 3.44 -26.62 6.06
N LYS A 105 4.52 -26.05 6.58
CA LYS A 105 4.87 -26.23 7.99
C LYS A 105 3.76 -25.72 8.90
N ILE A 106 3.27 -24.50 8.66
CA ILE A 106 2.18 -23.92 9.46
C ILE A 106 0.94 -24.80 9.36
N TRP A 107 0.55 -25.19 8.15
CA TRP A 107 -0.63 -26.03 7.94
C TRP A 107 -0.51 -27.39 8.67
N ASN A 108 0.63 -28.08 8.56
CA ASN A 108 0.84 -29.36 9.22
C ASN A 108 0.81 -29.24 10.75
N GLU A 109 1.26 -28.11 11.30
CA GLU A 109 1.27 -27.86 12.75
C GLU A 109 -0.10 -27.43 13.29
N THR A 110 -0.84 -26.59 12.55
CA THR A 110 -2.05 -25.92 13.07
C THR A 110 -3.35 -26.38 12.43
N HIS A 111 -3.31 -26.82 11.16
CA HIS A 111 -4.47 -27.01 10.29
C HIS A 111 -5.41 -25.78 10.26
N ASP A 112 -4.84 -24.59 10.47
CA ASP A 112 -5.56 -23.33 10.52
C ASP A 112 -5.27 -22.49 9.27
N LEU A 113 -6.29 -22.29 8.44
CA LEU A 113 -6.19 -21.54 7.20
C LEU A 113 -5.86 -20.06 7.46
N ASP A 114 -6.35 -19.49 8.57
CA ASP A 114 -6.09 -18.09 8.88
C ASP A 114 -4.65 -17.88 9.36
N ALA A 115 -4.03 -18.89 9.98
CA ALA A 115 -2.60 -18.89 10.29
C ALA A 115 -1.74 -18.91 9.01
N VAL A 116 -2.10 -19.74 8.01
CA VAL A 116 -1.42 -19.74 6.71
C VAL A 116 -1.63 -18.41 5.97
N ARG A 117 -2.85 -17.84 6.02
CA ARG A 117 -3.12 -16.52 5.44
C ARG A 117 -2.31 -15.41 6.10
N ALA A 118 -2.01 -15.53 7.40
CA ALA A 118 -1.16 -14.59 8.10
C ALA A 118 0.33 -14.72 7.70
N ASN A 119 0.77 -15.86 7.17
CA ASN A 119 2.12 -16.09 6.64
C ASN A 119 2.33 -15.55 5.21
N ARG A 120 1.57 -14.51 4.86
CA ARG A 120 1.68 -13.85 3.57
C ARG A 120 3.08 -13.25 3.38
N PRO A 121 3.71 -13.40 2.19
CA PRO A 121 4.99 -12.76 1.91
C PRO A 121 4.93 -11.24 2.06
N SER A 122 6.08 -10.63 2.36
CA SER A 122 6.20 -9.17 2.43
C SER A 122 5.87 -8.51 1.09
N LEU A 123 5.39 -7.27 1.12
CA LEU A 123 5.13 -6.50 -0.10
C LEU A 123 6.46 -6.05 -0.72
N LEU A 124 6.55 -6.10 -2.05
CA LEU A 124 7.64 -5.49 -2.81
C LEU A 124 7.65 -3.97 -2.60
N ILE A 125 6.46 -3.35 -2.68
CA ILE A 125 6.26 -1.94 -2.39
C ILE A 125 5.04 -1.75 -1.48
N LYS A 126 5.28 -1.18 -0.31
CA LYS A 126 4.23 -0.86 0.65
C LYS A 126 3.60 0.50 0.32
N PRO A 127 2.29 0.55 -0.02
CA PRO A 127 1.60 1.82 -0.15
C PRO A 127 1.38 2.46 1.24
N ILE A 128 1.58 3.78 1.34
CA ILE A 128 1.28 4.60 2.51
C ILE A 128 0.25 5.65 2.08
N PHE A 129 -0.94 5.59 2.67
CA PHE A 129 -2.02 6.50 2.32
C PHE A 129 -1.96 7.75 3.18
N GLY A 130 -2.03 8.91 2.54
CA GLY A 130 -2.01 10.19 3.21
C GLY A 130 -2.76 11.27 2.44
N CYS A 131 -2.63 12.49 2.93
CA CYS A 131 -3.18 13.70 2.33
C CYS A 131 -2.37 14.89 2.83
N GLU A 132 -2.07 15.85 1.97
CA GLU A 132 -1.61 17.18 2.39
C GLU A 132 -2.85 18.06 2.64
N ALA A 133 -3.27 18.12 3.90
CA ALA A 133 -4.46 18.85 4.31
C ALA A 133 -4.20 20.37 4.38
N TYR A 134 -5.25 21.15 4.10
CA TYR A 134 -5.25 22.59 4.31
C TYR A 134 -5.79 22.92 5.70
N PHE A 135 -4.96 23.55 6.53
CA PHE A 135 -5.31 24.02 7.86
C PHE A 135 -5.49 25.54 7.86
N ILE A 136 -6.53 26.04 8.53
CA ILE A 136 -6.78 27.46 8.76
C ILE A 136 -6.70 27.76 10.26
N THR A 137 -6.18 28.93 10.62
CA THR A 137 -5.96 29.32 12.03
C THR A 137 -7.13 30.10 12.64
N ASP A 138 -8.10 30.51 11.84
CA ASP A 138 -9.18 31.39 12.29
C ASP A 138 -10.43 30.56 12.62
N ASP A 139 -11.00 30.82 13.81
CA ASP A 139 -12.22 30.17 14.32
C ASP A 139 -13.48 30.54 13.53
N CYS A 140 -13.35 31.50 12.60
CA CYS A 140 -14.45 32.04 11.81
C CYS A 140 -14.24 31.70 10.33
N ILE A 141 -15.12 30.88 9.75
CA ILE A 141 -15.32 30.79 8.30
C ILE A 141 -16.08 32.06 7.86
N GLU A 142 -15.50 33.24 8.10
CA GLU A 142 -16.09 34.49 7.66
C GLU A 142 -15.96 34.62 6.14
N LYS A 143 -17.10 34.69 5.45
CA LYS A 143 -17.13 34.91 4.01
C LYS A 143 -16.59 36.31 3.71
N GLY A 144 -15.52 36.38 2.92
CA GLY A 144 -14.97 37.65 2.41
C GLY A 144 -13.60 38.04 2.96
N THR A 145 -13.06 37.33 3.94
CA THR A 145 -11.67 37.48 4.39
C THR A 145 -10.76 36.51 3.64
N ARG A 146 -9.53 36.95 3.33
CA ARG A 146 -8.51 36.07 2.74
C ARG A 146 -8.03 35.10 3.81
N GLN A 147 -8.48 33.86 3.74
CA GLN A 147 -8.04 32.81 4.67
C GLN A 147 -6.60 32.39 4.35
N HIS A 148 -5.75 32.42 5.37
CA HIS A 148 -4.41 31.85 5.31
C HIS A 148 -4.52 30.33 5.48
N ARG A 149 -4.16 29.60 4.42
CA ARG A 149 -4.11 28.14 4.40
C ARG A 149 -2.68 27.67 4.61
N TYR A 150 -2.49 26.82 5.60
CA TYR A 150 -1.23 26.13 5.89
C TYR A 150 -1.34 24.68 5.43
N HIS A 151 -0.22 24.11 5.01
CA HIS A 151 -0.18 22.72 4.60
C HIS A 151 0.18 21.84 5.79
N LEU A 152 -0.50 20.72 5.94
CA LEU A 152 -0.23 19.71 6.96
C LEU A 152 -0.26 18.32 6.34
N ILE A 153 0.87 17.63 6.37
CA ILE A 153 0.98 16.26 5.87
C ILE A 153 0.40 15.31 6.91
N LEU A 154 -0.61 14.54 6.50
CA LEU A 154 -1.25 13.52 7.32
C LEU A 154 -1.05 12.15 6.68
N LEU A 155 -0.63 11.17 7.49
CA LEU A 155 -0.42 9.78 7.05
C LEU A 155 -1.27 8.83 7.89
N ALA A 156 -1.97 7.92 7.23
CA ALA A 156 -2.73 6.87 7.87
C ALA A 156 -1.81 5.73 8.33
N LYS A 157 -1.67 5.55 9.66
CA LYS A 157 -0.87 4.46 10.24
C LYS A 157 -1.51 3.08 10.05
N ASN A 158 -2.84 3.02 10.10
CA ASN A 158 -3.64 1.80 10.10
C ASN A 158 -5.04 2.09 9.52
N GLU A 159 -5.88 1.07 9.46
CA GLU A 159 -7.25 1.18 8.93
C GLU A 159 -8.08 2.25 9.66
N THR A 160 -8.03 2.28 10.99
CA THR A 160 -8.72 3.32 11.77
C THR A 160 -8.22 4.72 11.39
N GLY A 161 -6.92 4.91 11.23
CA GLY A 161 -6.32 6.16 10.77
C GLY A 161 -6.75 6.54 9.35
N TYR A 162 -6.85 5.56 8.44
CA TYR A 162 -7.32 5.77 7.07
C TYR A 162 -8.79 6.23 7.06
N VAL A 163 -9.66 5.55 7.80
CA VAL A 163 -11.07 5.93 7.94
C VAL A 163 -11.22 7.33 8.55
N ASN A 164 -10.43 7.66 9.58
CA ASN A 164 -10.45 8.99 10.17
C ASN A 164 -9.97 10.07 9.19
N LEU A 165 -8.92 9.79 8.42
CA LEU A 165 -8.42 10.72 7.40
C LEU A 165 -9.47 10.97 6.31
N MET A 166 -10.12 9.91 5.80
CA MET A 166 -11.21 10.04 4.82
C MET A 166 -12.37 10.89 5.36
N LYS A 167 -12.78 10.66 6.61
CA LYS A 167 -13.86 11.44 7.25
C LYS A 167 -13.48 12.92 7.34
N MET A 168 -12.28 13.22 7.83
CA MET A 168 -11.78 14.59 7.95
C MET A 168 -11.75 15.31 6.59
N MET A 169 -11.27 14.64 5.53
CA MET A 169 -11.25 15.24 4.19
C MET A 169 -12.66 15.42 3.61
N SER A 170 -13.60 14.53 3.95
CA SER A 170 -15.01 14.66 3.55
C SER A 170 -15.72 15.82 4.26
N GLU A 171 -15.45 16.01 5.56
CA GLU A 171 -15.96 17.13 6.35
C GLU A 171 -15.42 18.46 5.81
N ALA A 172 -14.10 18.53 5.57
CA ALA A 172 -13.46 19.72 5.00
C ALA A 172 -14.01 20.11 3.61
N ALA A 173 -14.46 19.14 2.82
CA ALA A 173 -15.07 19.38 1.51
C ALA A 173 -16.56 19.76 1.59
N SER A 174 -17.28 19.28 2.60
CA SER A 174 -18.73 19.52 2.77
C SER A 174 -19.03 20.91 3.37
N GLY A 175 -18.10 21.47 4.15
CA GLY A 175 -18.25 22.79 4.75
C GLY A 175 -19.29 22.88 5.87
N ASP A 176 -19.64 21.73 6.47
CA ASP A 176 -20.46 21.61 7.69
C ASP A 176 -19.63 21.76 8.96
#